data_AF-A0A3C0L2F1-F1
#
_entry.id   AF-A0A3C0L2F1-F1
#
_cell.length_a   1.000
_cell.length_b   1.000
_cell.length_c   1.000
_cell.angle_alpha   90.00
_cell.angle_beta   90.00
_cell.angle_gamma   90.00
#
_symmetry.space_group_name_H-M   'P 1'
#
loop_
_entity.id
_entity.type
_entity.pdbx_description
1 polymer ?
#
loop_
_entity_poly.entity_id
_entity_poly.type
_entity_poly.pdbx_seq_one_letter_code
_entity_poly.pdbx_strand_id
1 'polypeptide(L)'
;ICHYLVERYQQYDFGVRPEAPEYGAYLNWLYHSDATLTFPQTLYLRYTQLEPDETKALVGEDYKKWYLARLRMLNARVTDHEYLVADRFTIADIACGYALYLGENLGISKAYKAPTQAYLERLKARPGFQQAQVAQQRPPAAGQP
;
A
#
# COMPACT_ATOMS: atom_id res chain seq x y z
N ILE A 1 12.18 2.13 3.43
CA ILE A 1 12.29 1.90 4.90
C ILE A 1 12.02 0.44 5.26
N CYS A 2 10.85 -0.15 4.95
CA CYS A 2 10.53 -1.53 5.33
C CYS A 2 11.58 -2.55 4.91
N HIS A 3 12.06 -2.47 3.66
CA HIS A 3 13.10 -3.36 3.15
C HIS A 3 14.40 -3.25 3.97
N TYR A 4 14.83 -2.04 4.32
CA TYR A 4 15.99 -1.83 5.20
C TYR A 4 15.79 -2.50 6.57
N LEU A 5 14.61 -2.38 7.19
CA LEU A 5 14.36 -2.99 8.49
C LEU A 5 14.45 -4.52 8.44
N VAL A 6 13.93 -5.13 7.36
CA VAL A 6 14.08 -6.58 7.14
C VAL A 6 15.54 -6.97 7.03
N GLU A 7 16.31 -6.33 6.14
CA GLU A 7 17.70 -6.70 5.89
C GLU A 7 18.59 -6.42 7.10
N ARG A 8 18.47 -5.23 7.70
CA ARG A 8 19.33 -4.78 8.80
C ARG A 8 19.12 -5.57 10.09
N TYR A 9 17.89 -5.97 10.38
CA TYR A 9 17.49 -6.65 11.62
C TYR A 9 17.10 -8.11 11.40
N GLN A 10 17.36 -8.64 10.19
CA GLN A 10 17.11 -10.03 9.79
C GLN A 10 15.68 -10.51 10.05
N GLN A 11 14.69 -9.64 9.87
CA GLN A 11 13.27 -9.92 10.12
C GLN A 11 12.62 -10.66 8.95
N TYR A 12 13.19 -11.80 8.54
CA TYR A 12 12.70 -12.59 7.41
C TYR A 12 11.37 -13.33 7.69
N ASP A 13 10.86 -13.27 8.92
CA ASP A 13 9.46 -13.59 9.22
C ASP A 13 8.50 -12.67 8.45
N PHE A 14 8.94 -11.47 8.07
CA PHE A 14 8.21 -10.51 7.24
C PHE A 14 8.87 -10.22 5.88
N GLY A 15 10.05 -10.78 5.60
CA GLY A 15 10.77 -10.57 4.34
C GLY A 15 11.06 -11.86 3.59
N VAL A 16 11.41 -11.78 2.31
CA VAL A 16 11.87 -12.93 1.52
C VAL A 16 13.39 -12.84 1.40
N ARG A 17 14.10 -13.96 1.61
CA ARG A 17 15.57 -14.00 1.50
C ARG A 17 16.01 -14.00 0.02
N PRO A 18 17.19 -13.44 -0.31
CA PRO A 18 17.70 -13.42 -1.70
C PRO A 18 17.79 -14.79 -2.38
N GLU A 19 18.01 -15.86 -1.61
CA GLU A 19 18.14 -17.22 -2.13
C GLU A 19 16.80 -17.88 -2.46
N ALA A 20 15.68 -17.31 -1.99
CA ALA A 20 14.36 -17.86 -2.24
C ALA A 20 13.89 -17.55 -3.68
N PRO A 21 13.23 -18.50 -4.36
CA PRO A 21 12.77 -18.28 -5.73
C PRO A 21 11.76 -17.13 -5.85
N GLU A 22 11.04 -16.80 -4.77
CA GLU A 22 10.06 -15.71 -4.73
C GLU A 22 10.70 -14.32 -4.57
N TYR A 23 12.02 -14.21 -4.34
CA TYR A 23 12.68 -12.94 -4.02
C TYR A 23 12.48 -11.88 -5.09
N GLY A 24 12.56 -12.26 -6.38
CA GLY A 24 12.31 -11.35 -7.48
C GLY A 24 10.88 -10.79 -7.50
N ALA A 25 9.88 -11.64 -7.22
CA ALA A 25 8.49 -11.21 -7.11
C ALA A 25 8.27 -10.32 -5.86
N TYR A 26 8.95 -10.62 -4.76
CA TYR A 26 8.90 -9.83 -3.53
C TYR A 26 9.42 -8.40 -3.73
N LEU A 27 10.57 -8.25 -4.40
CA LEU A 27 11.10 -6.94 -4.77
C LEU A 27 10.16 -6.20 -5.73
N ASN A 28 9.60 -6.91 -6.73
CA ASN A 28 8.64 -6.30 -7.65
C ASN A 28 7.46 -5.70 -6.90
N TRP A 29 6.79 -6.47 -6.02
CA TRP A 29 5.67 -5.94 -5.23
C TRP A 29 6.06 -4.77 -4.34
N LEU A 30 7.23 -4.82 -3.69
CA LEU A 30 7.72 -3.74 -2.83
C LEU A 30 7.95 -2.44 -3.58
N TYR A 31 8.53 -2.47 -4.77
CA TYR A 31 8.76 -1.25 -5.53
C TYR A 31 7.51 -0.82 -6.33
N HIS A 32 6.65 -1.78 -6.67
CA HIS A 32 5.35 -1.51 -7.29
C HIS A 32 4.44 -0.67 -6.37
N SER A 33 4.47 -0.91 -5.04
CA SER A 33 3.66 -0.13 -4.11
C SER A 33 3.94 1.37 -4.24
N ASP A 34 5.20 1.77 -4.27
CA ASP A 34 5.56 3.19 -4.20
C ASP A 34 5.56 3.82 -5.60
N ALA A 35 6.25 3.18 -6.55
CA ALA A 35 6.45 3.73 -7.89
C ALA A 35 5.18 3.67 -8.76
N THR A 36 4.26 2.74 -8.47
CA THR A 36 3.08 2.51 -9.32
C THR A 36 1.76 2.76 -8.62
N LEU A 37 1.62 2.39 -7.33
CA LEU A 37 0.33 2.51 -6.63
C LEU A 37 0.19 3.81 -5.84
N THR A 38 1.20 4.17 -5.04
CA THR A 38 1.13 5.36 -4.18
C THR A 38 1.38 6.64 -4.98
N PHE A 39 2.34 6.64 -5.91
CA PHE A 39 2.69 7.85 -6.66
C PHE A 39 1.49 8.55 -7.34
N PRO A 40 0.61 7.88 -8.11
CA PRO A 40 -0.56 8.54 -8.70
C PRO A 40 -1.51 9.17 -7.67
N GLN A 41 -1.64 8.56 -6.50
CA GLN A 41 -2.50 9.08 -5.43
C GLN A 41 -1.96 10.39 -4.86
N THR A 42 -0.65 10.62 -4.89
CA THR A 42 -0.06 11.89 -4.42
C THR A 42 -0.49 13.08 -5.30
N LEU A 43 -0.62 12.89 -6.61
CA LEU A 43 -1.10 13.95 -7.51
C LEU A 43 -2.60 14.18 -7.36
N TYR A 44 -3.38 13.11 -7.18
CA TYR A 44 -4.78 13.24 -6.83
C TYR A 44 -4.95 14.04 -5.53
N LEU A 45 -4.27 13.65 -4.45
CA LEU A 45 -4.32 14.33 -3.15
C LEU A 45 -3.90 15.80 -3.27
N ARG A 46 -2.81 16.08 -3.98
CA ARG A 46 -2.29 17.44 -4.17
C ARG A 46 -3.34 18.33 -4.82
N TYR A 47 -3.90 17.93 -5.96
CA TYR A 47 -4.77 18.80 -6.75
C TYR A 47 -6.24 18.79 -6.32
N THR A 48 -6.65 17.86 -5.46
CA THR A 48 -8.04 17.80 -4.96
C THR A 48 -8.21 18.26 -3.51
N GLN A 49 -7.15 18.25 -2.69
CA GLN A 49 -7.26 18.57 -1.26
C GLN A 49 -6.22 19.59 -0.77
N LEU A 50 -4.94 19.43 -1.12
CA LEU A 50 -3.87 20.26 -0.54
C LEU A 50 -3.71 21.61 -1.24
N GLU A 51 -3.72 21.59 -2.58
CA GLU A 51 -3.60 22.75 -3.46
C GLU A 51 -4.75 22.69 -4.49
N PRO A 52 -6.01 22.84 -4.05
CA PRO A 52 -7.16 22.72 -4.93
C PRO A 52 -7.11 23.79 -6.02
N ASP A 53 -7.14 23.34 -7.27
CA ASP A 53 -7.09 24.17 -8.48
C ASP A 53 -7.97 23.48 -9.53
N GLU A 54 -9.04 24.15 -9.96
CA GLU A 54 -10.02 23.58 -10.89
C GLU A 54 -9.40 23.14 -12.22
N THR A 55 -8.36 23.82 -12.68
CA THR A 55 -7.65 23.47 -13.92
C THR A 55 -6.79 22.21 -13.76
N LYS A 56 -6.29 21.95 -12.54
CA LYS A 56 -5.46 20.79 -12.21
C LYS A 56 -6.26 19.62 -11.62
N ALA A 57 -7.51 19.84 -11.19
CA ALA A 57 -8.38 18.79 -10.69
C ALA A 57 -8.59 17.65 -11.71
N LEU A 58 -8.68 18.00 -13.00
CA LEU A 58 -8.75 17.00 -14.09
C LEU A 58 -7.50 16.11 -14.14
N VAL A 59 -6.31 16.67 -13.91
CA VAL A 59 -5.07 15.90 -13.81
C VAL A 59 -5.16 14.93 -12.62
N GLY A 60 -5.63 15.40 -11.46
CA GLY A 60 -5.88 14.54 -10.31
C GLY A 60 -6.78 13.35 -10.64
N GLU A 61 -7.93 13.60 -11.27
CA GLU A 61 -8.87 12.55 -11.69
C GLU A 61 -8.27 11.56 -12.71
N ASP A 62 -7.43 12.03 -13.63
CA ASP A 62 -6.75 11.13 -14.58
C ASP A 62 -5.72 10.23 -13.89
N TYR A 63 -4.99 10.75 -12.89
CA TYR A 63 -4.08 9.92 -12.08
C TYR A 63 -4.84 8.94 -11.17
N LYS A 64 -6.03 9.29 -10.70
CA LYS A 64 -6.94 8.33 -10.02
C LYS A 64 -7.37 7.20 -10.94
N LYS A 65 -7.73 7.49 -12.20
CA LYS A 65 -8.02 6.43 -13.20
C LYS A 65 -6.78 5.57 -13.46
N TRP A 66 -5.60 6.19 -13.53
CA TRP A 66 -4.35 5.46 -13.74
C TRP A 66 -4.04 4.50 -12.58
N TYR A 67 -4.19 4.95 -11.34
CA TYR A 67 -4.08 4.12 -10.15
C TYR A 67 -5.00 2.90 -10.21
N LEU A 68 -6.30 3.10 -10.46
CA LEU A 68 -7.29 2.03 -10.57
C LEU A 68 -6.93 1.02 -11.66
N ALA A 69 -6.41 1.48 -12.81
CA ALA A 69 -5.96 0.61 -13.89
C ALA A 69 -4.76 -0.27 -13.50
N ARG A 70 -3.90 0.20 -12.58
CA ARG A 70 -2.74 -0.54 -12.07
C ARG A 70 -3.10 -1.55 -10.98
N LEU A 71 -4.20 -1.35 -10.27
CA LEU A 71 -4.75 -2.36 -9.35
C LEU A 71 -5.17 -3.66 -10.04
N ARG A 72 -5.26 -3.73 -11.38
CA ARG A 72 -5.57 -4.98 -12.10
C ARG A 72 -4.62 -6.12 -11.74
N MET A 73 -3.32 -5.85 -11.63
CA MET A 73 -2.32 -6.87 -11.28
C MET A 73 -2.52 -7.37 -9.86
N LEU A 74 -2.69 -6.43 -8.91
CA LEU A 74 -2.97 -6.75 -7.51
C LEU A 74 -4.28 -7.54 -7.37
N ASN A 75 -5.36 -7.07 -8.00
CA ASN A 75 -6.65 -7.74 -7.96
C ASN A 75 -6.56 -9.17 -8.46
N ALA A 76 -5.89 -9.41 -9.58
CA ALA A 76 -5.70 -10.76 -10.10
C ALA A 76 -4.95 -11.65 -9.10
N ARG A 77 -3.85 -11.14 -8.51
CA ARG A 77 -3.08 -11.90 -7.51
C ARG A 77 -3.93 -12.28 -6.30
N VAL A 78 -4.64 -11.33 -5.71
CA VAL A 78 -5.40 -11.54 -4.46
C VAL A 78 -6.78 -12.18 -4.67
N THR A 79 -7.14 -12.50 -5.92
CA THR A 79 -8.33 -13.31 -6.21
C THR A 79 -8.09 -14.75 -5.75
N ASP A 80 -6.91 -15.30 -6.03
CA ASP A 80 -6.61 -16.72 -5.74
C ASP A 80 -5.60 -16.90 -4.59
N HIS A 81 -5.11 -15.80 -4.01
CA HIS A 81 -4.08 -15.86 -2.95
C HIS A 81 -4.41 -14.94 -1.79
N GLU A 82 -4.07 -15.41 -0.58
CA GLU A 82 -4.27 -14.62 0.64
C GLU A 82 -3.29 -13.44 0.73
N TYR A 83 -2.06 -13.61 0.22
CA TYR A 83 -0.98 -12.62 0.27
C TYR A 83 -0.22 -12.52 -1.05
N LEU A 84 0.52 -11.41 -1.22
CA LEU A 84 1.10 -11.04 -2.51
C LEU A 84 2.25 -11.95 -2.96
N VAL A 85 3.01 -12.52 -2.04
CA VAL A 85 4.20 -13.29 -2.39
C VAL A 85 4.56 -14.31 -1.29
N ALA A 86 5.22 -15.40 -1.68
CA ALA A 86 5.65 -16.49 -0.78
C ALA A 86 4.51 -17.13 0.05
N ASP A 87 3.26 -16.96 -0.41
CA ASP A 87 2.02 -17.47 0.20
C ASP A 87 1.89 -17.22 1.71
N ARG A 88 2.47 -16.10 2.17
CA ARG A 88 2.40 -15.63 3.55
C ARG A 88 2.45 -14.12 3.60
N PHE A 89 2.11 -13.56 4.74
CA PHE A 89 2.21 -12.12 4.97
C PHE A 89 3.68 -11.65 5.00
N THR A 90 3.98 -10.61 4.23
CA THR A 90 5.31 -10.00 4.13
C THR A 90 5.21 -8.47 4.15
N ILE A 91 6.35 -7.78 4.16
CA ILE A 91 6.39 -6.32 4.01
C ILE A 91 5.87 -5.84 2.65
N ALA A 92 5.76 -6.70 1.63
CA ALA A 92 5.10 -6.36 0.38
C ALA A 92 3.59 -6.11 0.59
N ASP A 93 2.94 -6.91 1.44
CA ASP A 93 1.54 -6.74 1.81
C ASP A 93 1.33 -5.46 2.64
N ILE A 94 2.29 -5.10 3.50
CA ILE A 94 2.29 -3.83 4.23
C ILE A 94 2.36 -2.64 3.26
N ALA A 95 3.31 -2.66 2.33
CA ALA A 95 3.55 -1.55 1.42
C ALA A 95 2.40 -1.36 0.41
N CYS A 96 1.95 -2.43 -0.24
CA CYS A 96 0.78 -2.38 -1.12
C CYS A 96 -0.51 -2.12 -0.34
N GLY A 97 -0.64 -2.66 0.87
CA GLY A 97 -1.77 -2.42 1.76
C GLY A 97 -1.91 -0.96 2.15
N TYR A 98 -0.80 -0.29 2.45
CA TYR A 98 -0.81 1.16 2.69
C TYR A 98 -1.30 1.94 1.46
N ALA A 99 -0.87 1.57 0.25
CA ALA A 99 -1.36 2.20 -0.97
C ALA A 99 -2.88 2.01 -1.16
N LEU A 100 -3.45 0.87 -0.77
CA LEU A 100 -4.89 0.63 -0.81
C LEU A 100 -5.64 1.44 0.27
N TYR A 101 -5.08 1.48 1.49
CA TYR A 101 -5.63 2.22 2.62
C TYR A 101 -5.63 3.73 2.38
N LEU A 102 -4.58 4.27 1.76
CA LEU A 102 -4.56 5.67 1.30
C LEU A 102 -5.69 5.93 0.31
N GLY A 103 -5.91 5.04 -0.66
CA GLY A 103 -7.00 5.20 -1.61
C GLY A 103 -8.38 5.09 -0.96
N GLU A 104 -8.53 4.35 0.13
CA GLU A 104 -9.74 4.38 0.97
C GLU A 104 -9.93 5.74 1.64
N ASN A 105 -8.90 6.29 2.29
CA ASN A 105 -8.96 7.60 2.93
C ASN A 105 -9.23 8.75 1.93
N LEU A 106 -8.79 8.58 0.68
CA LEU A 106 -9.07 9.51 -0.42
C LEU A 106 -10.44 9.30 -1.08
N GLY A 107 -11.22 8.31 -0.64
CA GLY A 107 -12.54 7.97 -1.19
C GLY A 107 -12.51 7.24 -2.54
N ILE A 108 -11.34 6.83 -3.00
CA ILE A 108 -11.12 6.11 -4.27
C ILE A 108 -11.55 4.64 -4.16
N SER A 109 -11.52 4.05 -2.96
CA SER A 109 -11.87 2.64 -2.71
C SER A 109 -13.27 2.24 -3.18
N LYS A 110 -14.19 3.20 -3.38
CA LYS A 110 -15.51 2.97 -3.99
C LYS A 110 -15.43 2.31 -5.37
N ALA A 111 -14.31 2.45 -6.07
CA ALA A 111 -14.06 1.85 -7.37
C ALA A 111 -13.22 0.55 -7.30
N TYR A 112 -12.87 0.08 -6.10
CA TYR A 112 -12.16 -1.20 -5.95
C TYR A 112 -13.07 -2.36 -6.31
N LYS A 113 -12.47 -3.38 -6.94
CA LYS A 113 -13.12 -4.65 -7.16
C LYS A 113 -13.18 -5.44 -5.86
N ALA A 114 -14.15 -6.37 -5.77
CA ALA A 114 -14.40 -7.15 -4.57
C ALA A 114 -13.16 -7.88 -4.01
N PRO A 115 -12.29 -8.53 -4.82
CA PRO A 115 -11.07 -9.15 -4.29
C PRO A 115 -10.11 -8.15 -3.64
N THR A 116 -9.89 -7.00 -4.28
CA THR A 116 -9.05 -5.93 -3.71
C THR A 116 -9.64 -5.37 -2.42
N GLN A 117 -10.96 -5.17 -2.35
CA GLN A 117 -11.61 -4.70 -1.13
C GLN A 117 -11.48 -5.74 0.00
N ALA A 118 -11.76 -7.01 -0.29
CA ALA A 118 -11.62 -8.10 0.68
C ALA A 118 -10.18 -8.27 1.18
N TYR A 119 -9.21 -8.07 0.30
CA TYR A 119 -7.80 -8.05 0.66
C TYR A 119 -7.47 -6.89 1.62
N LEU A 120 -7.89 -5.66 1.30
CA LEU A 120 -7.69 -4.51 2.18
C LEU A 120 -8.33 -4.72 3.56
N GLU A 121 -9.57 -5.22 3.63
CA GLU A 121 -10.23 -5.50 4.92
C GLU A 121 -9.49 -6.57 5.73
N ARG A 122 -8.98 -7.62 5.09
CA ARG A 122 -8.14 -8.62 5.77
C ARG A 122 -6.87 -8.01 6.34
N LEU A 123 -6.22 -7.09 5.62
CA LEU A 123 -5.04 -6.38 6.12
C LEU A 123 -5.38 -5.49 7.31
N LYS A 124 -6.49 -4.73 7.23
CA LYS A 124 -6.98 -3.85 8.30
C LYS A 124 -7.40 -4.61 9.56
N ALA A 125 -7.87 -5.85 9.41
CA ALA A 125 -8.25 -6.71 10.52
C ALA A 125 -7.05 -7.25 11.33
N ARG A 126 -5.81 -7.15 10.81
CA ARG A 126 -4.62 -7.64 11.52
C ARG A 126 -4.36 -6.80 12.77
N PRO A 127 -3.99 -7.43 13.91
CA PRO A 127 -3.66 -6.69 15.14
C PRO A 127 -2.58 -5.63 14.94
N GLY A 128 -1.57 -5.92 14.11
CA GLY A 128 -0.51 -4.96 13.79
C GLY A 128 -1.02 -3.69 13.08
N PHE A 129 -2.02 -3.80 12.21
CA PHE A 129 -2.63 -2.62 11.58
C PHE A 129 -3.39 -1.78 12.60
N GLN A 130 -4.21 -2.43 13.44
CA GLN A 130 -4.99 -1.76 14.49
C GLN A 130 -4.08 -1.03 15.48
N GLN A 131 -2.99 -1.67 15.91
CA GLN A 131 -1.99 -1.04 16.78
C GLN A 131 -1.28 0.14 16.10
N ALA A 132 -0.97 0.03 14.81
CA ALA A 132 -0.39 1.13 14.05
C ALA A 132 -1.35 2.33 13.97
N GLN A 133 -2.65 2.10 13.79
CA GLN A 133 -3.66 3.18 13.82
C GLN A 133 -3.74 3.87 15.19
N VAL A 134 -3.71 3.11 16.28
CA VAL A 134 -3.65 3.68 17.64
C VAL A 134 -2.38 4.51 17.84
N ALA A 135 -1.23 4.02 17.35
CA ALA A 135 0.04 4.73 17.45
C ALA A 135 0.04 6.03 16.61
N GLN A 136 -0.56 6.02 15.42
CA GLN A 136 -0.66 7.17 14.52
C GLN A 136 -1.47 8.33 15.13
N GLN A 137 -2.48 8.01 15.94
CA GLN A 137 -3.32 9.00 16.62
C GLN A 137 -2.68 9.55 17.90
N ARG A 138 -1.63 8.91 18.40
CA ARG A 138 -0.95 9.35 19.63
C ARG A 138 -0.14 10.61 19.30
N PRO A 139 -0.29 11.71 20.05
CA PRO A 139 0.58 12.87 19.88
C PRO A 139 2.03 12.44 20.11
N PRO A 140 3.01 13.04 19.39
CA PRO A 140 4.41 12.73 19.61
C PRO A 140 4.74 12.91 21.10
N ALA A 141 5.52 11.99 21.65
CA ALA A 141 5.95 12.09 23.04
C ALA A 141 6.67 13.44 23.22
N ALA A 142 6.26 14.22 24.23
CA ALA A 142 6.89 15.50 24.53
C ALA A 142 8.40 15.29 24.69
N GLY A 143 9.21 15.85 23.77
CA GLY A 143 10.67 15.83 23.86
C GLY A 143 11.43 14.96 22.84
N GLN A 144 10.84 14.55 21.72
CA GLN A 144 11.65 14.17 20.55
C GLN A 144 11.82 15.38 19.62
N PRO A 145 13.06 15.66 19.14
CA PRO A 145 13.39 16.86 18.37
C PRO A 145 12.62 16.95 17.04
#